data_AF-A0A7Y7CRQ8-F1
#
_entry.id   AF-A0A7Y7CRQ8-F1
#
_cell.length_a   1.000
_cell.length_b   1.000
_cell.length_c   1.000
_cell.angle_alpha   90.00
_cell.angle_beta   90.00
_cell.angle_gamma   90.00
#
_symmetry.space_group_name_H-M   'P 1'
#
loop_
_entity.id
_entity.type
_entity.pdbx_description
1 polymer ?
#
loop_
_entity_poly.entity_id
_entity_poly.type
_entity_poly.pdbx_seq_one_letter_code
_entity_poly.pdbx_strand_id
1 'polypeptide(L)'
;MKNLKSLLFVSFLFIAFSVQAQKKLEKKAEKITSEITKVLNLTDEESKIIYQIQLERFLQAKKIRSQYTNNEALRKEELKKHGNQVYNKMKNALGKERLKKWSKYKSTKNK
;
A
#
# COMPACT_ATOMS: atom_id res chain seq x y z
N MET A 1 22.47 -9.55 48.12
CA MET A 1 22.51 -9.35 46.65
C MET A 1 21.41 -10.19 46.01
N LYS A 2 20.24 -9.61 45.74
CA LYS A 2 19.09 -10.34 45.15
C LYS A 2 19.09 -10.16 43.63
N ASN A 3 19.66 -11.15 42.94
CA ASN A 3 19.26 -11.70 41.64
C ASN A 3 18.69 -10.75 40.58
N LEU A 4 19.55 -9.91 40.00
CA LEU A 4 19.26 -9.14 38.79
C LEU A 4 19.50 -9.98 37.52
N LYS A 5 18.89 -11.17 37.40
CA LYS A 5 19.07 -12.06 36.23
C LYS A 5 17.78 -12.39 35.46
N SER A 6 16.64 -11.81 35.81
CA SER A 6 15.35 -12.15 35.17
C SER A 6 14.67 -11.00 34.41
N LEU A 7 15.36 -9.91 34.09
CA LEU A 7 14.73 -8.73 33.46
C LEU A 7 15.08 -8.55 31.97
N LEU A 8 15.27 -9.65 31.22
CA LEU A 8 15.64 -9.60 29.80
C LEU A 8 14.78 -10.49 28.88
N PHE A 9 13.53 -10.77 29.24
CA PHE A 9 12.70 -11.68 28.41
C PHE A 9 11.31 -11.17 28.01
N VAL A 10 11.05 -9.85 28.04
CA VAL A 10 9.72 -9.32 27.62
C VAL A 10 9.76 -8.41 26.37
N SER A 11 10.93 -8.01 25.86
CA SER A 11 10.99 -7.10 24.70
C SER A 11 10.97 -7.76 23.32
N PHE A 12 10.96 -9.10 23.19
CA PHE A 12 11.09 -9.77 21.88
C PHE A 12 9.77 -10.10 21.16
N LEU A 13 8.61 -9.81 21.76
CA LEU A 13 7.30 -10.21 21.20
C LEU A 13 6.65 -9.20 20.23
N PHE A 14 7.20 -7.99 20.06
CA PHE A 14 6.58 -6.97 19.18
C PHE A 14 7.10 -6.93 17.74
N ILE A 15 8.22 -7.59 17.42
CA ILE A 15 8.84 -7.47 16.08
C ILE A 15 8.18 -8.42 15.05
N ALA A 16 7.63 -9.56 15.47
CA ALA A 16 7.05 -10.54 14.53
C ALA A 16 5.75 -10.05 13.84
N PHE A 17 4.95 -9.20 14.50
CA PHE A 17 3.68 -8.71 13.95
C PHE A 17 3.84 -7.70 12.80
N SER A 18 4.93 -6.92 12.79
CA SER A 18 5.17 -5.92 11.73
C SER A 18 5.50 -6.59 10.40
N VAL A 19 6.30 -7.67 10.43
CA VAL A 19 6.72 -8.45 9.25
C VAL A 19 5.53 -9.13 8.57
N GLN A 20 4.65 -9.77 9.35
CA GLN A 20 3.51 -10.49 8.77
C GLN A 20 2.47 -9.54 8.17
N ALA A 21 2.25 -8.38 8.80
CA ALA A 21 1.38 -7.36 8.26
C ALA A 21 1.96 -6.72 7.00
N GLN A 22 3.28 -6.55 6.90
CA GLN A 22 3.95 -6.06 5.71
C GLN A 22 3.82 -7.05 4.54
N LYS A 23 4.06 -8.35 4.77
CA LYS A 23 3.89 -9.41 3.76
C LYS A 23 2.48 -9.45 3.17
N LYS A 24 1.44 -9.15 3.97
CA LYS A 24 0.06 -9.04 3.48
C LYS A 24 -0.14 -7.85 2.54
N LEU A 25 0.57 -6.74 2.75
CA LEU A 25 0.49 -5.57 1.87
C LEU A 25 1.28 -5.78 0.57
N GLU A 26 2.43 -6.45 0.65
CA GLU A 26 3.22 -6.89 -0.52
C GLU A 26 2.37 -7.77 -1.44
N LYS A 27 1.74 -8.82 -0.91
CA LYS A 27 0.81 -9.67 -1.69
C LYS A 27 -0.34 -8.88 -2.33
N LYS A 28 -0.86 -7.86 -1.65
CA LYS A 28 -1.89 -6.97 -2.22
C LYS A 28 -1.35 -6.13 -3.37
N ALA A 29 -0.13 -5.60 -3.22
CA ALA A 29 0.56 -4.84 -4.25
C ALA A 29 0.89 -5.72 -5.48
N GLU A 30 1.37 -6.94 -5.26
CA GLU A 30 1.62 -7.92 -6.32
C GLU A 30 0.33 -8.24 -7.09
N LYS A 31 -0.76 -8.56 -6.39
CA LYS A 31 -2.04 -8.91 -7.00
C LYS A 31 -2.57 -7.79 -7.90
N ILE A 32 -2.63 -6.57 -7.38
CA ILE A 32 -3.15 -5.43 -8.16
C ILE A 32 -2.20 -5.07 -9.31
N THR A 33 -0.89 -5.20 -9.13
CA THR A 33 0.09 -4.93 -10.19
C THR A 33 -0.05 -5.95 -11.31
N SER A 34 -0.12 -7.25 -10.99
CA SER A 34 -0.34 -8.31 -11.98
C SER A 34 -1.61 -8.05 -12.80
N GLU A 35 -2.67 -7.59 -12.14
CA GLU A 35 -3.94 -7.24 -12.81
C GLU A 35 -3.77 -6.03 -13.73
N ILE A 36 -3.14 -4.94 -13.27
CA ILE A 36 -2.87 -3.75 -14.09
C ILE A 36 -1.98 -4.13 -15.28
N THR A 37 -0.92 -4.91 -15.06
CA THR A 37 0.01 -5.40 -16.08
C THR A 37 -0.72 -6.15 -17.18
N LYS A 38 -1.63 -7.06 -16.82
CA LYS A 38 -2.46 -7.79 -17.78
C LYS A 38 -3.43 -6.90 -18.55
N VAL A 39 -4.12 -5.98 -17.87
CA VAL A 39 -5.14 -5.13 -18.52
C VAL A 39 -4.51 -4.10 -19.46
N LEU A 40 -3.32 -3.62 -19.12
CA LEU A 40 -2.63 -2.55 -19.84
C LEU A 40 -1.47 -3.04 -20.71
N ASN A 41 -1.15 -4.34 -20.69
CA ASN A 41 0.01 -4.93 -21.35
C ASN A 41 1.31 -4.19 -20.99
N LEU A 42 1.57 -4.03 -19.69
CA LEU A 42 2.76 -3.33 -19.21
C LEU A 42 4.01 -4.18 -19.47
N THR A 43 5.13 -3.51 -19.74
CA THR A 43 6.45 -4.17 -19.73
C THR A 43 6.86 -4.55 -18.30
N ASP A 44 7.93 -5.32 -18.15
CA ASP A 44 8.45 -5.69 -16.83
C ASP A 44 8.94 -4.46 -16.05
N GLU A 45 9.56 -3.48 -16.71
CA GLU A 45 10.00 -2.22 -16.11
C GLU A 45 8.80 -1.40 -15.64
N GLU A 46 7.78 -1.25 -16.49
CA GLU A 46 6.54 -0.54 -16.14
C GLU A 46 5.84 -1.25 -14.96
N SER A 47 5.76 -2.58 -14.99
CA SER A 47 5.18 -3.42 -13.94
C SER A 47 5.90 -3.23 -12.60
N LYS A 48 7.24 -3.19 -12.58
CA LYS A 48 8.05 -2.91 -11.38
C LYS A 48 7.74 -1.53 -10.80
N ILE A 49 7.64 -0.50 -11.65
CA ILE A 49 7.28 0.86 -11.21
C ILE A 49 5.87 0.87 -10.60
N ILE A 50 4.91 0.20 -11.24
CA ILE A 50 3.54 0.10 -10.70
C ILE A 50 3.51 -0.65 -9.37
N TYR A 51 4.27 -1.74 -9.23
CA TYR A 51 4.41 -2.46 -7.97
C TYR A 51 4.86 -1.55 -6.84
N GLN A 52 5.94 -0.79 -7.05
CA GLN A 52 6.47 0.17 -6.07
C GLN A 52 5.39 1.17 -5.65
N ILE A 53 4.66 1.77 -6.61
CA ILE A 53 3.60 2.73 -6.34
C ILE A 53 2.47 2.11 -5.51
N GLN A 54 2.06 0.87 -5.82
CA GLN A 54 0.97 0.19 -5.12
C GLN A 54 1.40 -0.29 -3.72
N LEU A 55 2.65 -0.71 -3.54
CA LEU A 55 3.20 -1.05 -2.23
C LEU A 55 3.24 0.18 -1.32
N GLU A 56 3.80 1.29 -1.80
CA GLU A 56 3.80 2.58 -1.09
C GLU A 56 2.38 3.03 -0.76
N ARG A 57 1.44 2.90 -1.70
CA ARG A 57 0.02 3.22 -1.48
C ARG A 57 -0.51 2.51 -0.24
N PHE A 58 -0.30 1.20 -0.14
CA PHE A 58 -0.83 0.40 0.96
C PHE A 58 -0.13 0.66 2.28
N LEU A 59 1.20 0.80 2.29
CA LEU A 59 1.98 1.11 3.48
C LEU A 59 1.58 2.46 4.08
N GLN A 60 1.53 3.51 3.27
CA GLN A 60 1.14 4.85 3.73
C GLN A 60 -0.32 4.89 4.17
N ALA A 61 -1.24 4.22 3.46
CA ALA A 61 -2.62 4.14 3.90
C ALA A 61 -2.77 3.40 5.24
N LYS A 62 -1.93 2.40 5.55
CA LYS A 62 -1.90 1.76 6.87
C LYS A 62 -1.38 2.74 7.93
N LYS A 63 -0.30 3.47 7.62
CA LYS A 63 0.29 4.49 8.51
C LYS A 63 -0.73 5.58 8.86
N ILE A 64 -1.38 6.18 7.86
CA ILE A 64 -2.41 7.22 8.03
C ILE A 64 -3.55 6.71 8.92
N ARG A 65 -4.05 5.50 8.69
CA ARG A 65 -5.12 4.92 9.52
C ARG A 65 -4.70 4.74 10.97
N SER A 66 -3.46 4.32 11.22
CA SER A 66 -2.90 4.17 12.56
C SER A 66 -2.69 5.50 13.27
N GLN A 67 -2.16 6.50 12.56
CA GLN A 67 -1.83 7.83 13.10
C GLN A 67 -3.09 8.61 13.48
N TYR A 68 -4.15 8.51 12.68
CA TYR A 68 -5.41 9.24 12.88
C TYR A 68 -6.54 8.30 13.30
N THR A 69 -6.25 7.33 14.19
CA THR A 69 -7.24 6.35 14.66
C THR A 69 -8.46 7.04 15.30
N ASN A 70 -8.22 8.08 16.09
CA ASN A 70 -9.26 8.79 16.86
C ASN A 70 -9.75 10.09 16.19
N ASN A 71 -9.24 10.45 15.02
CA ASN A 71 -9.67 11.64 14.28
C ASN A 71 -10.10 11.23 12.87
N GLU A 72 -11.38 10.88 12.73
CA GLU A 72 -11.92 10.39 11.47
C GLU A 72 -11.86 11.44 10.35
N ALA A 73 -12.14 12.71 10.67
CA ALA A 73 -12.12 13.79 9.70
C ALA A 73 -10.73 13.94 9.08
N LEU A 74 -9.69 14.06 9.92
CA LEU A 74 -8.31 14.19 9.48
C LEU A 74 -7.80 12.92 8.78
N ARG A 75 -8.23 11.74 9.24
CA ARG A 75 -7.93 10.46 8.57
C ARG A 75 -8.48 10.43 7.16
N LYS A 76 -9.73 10.85 6.95
CA LYS A 76 -10.37 10.88 5.63
C LYS A 76 -9.66 11.87 4.70
N GLU A 77 -9.31 13.04 5.21
CA GLU A 77 -8.57 14.06 4.47
C GLU A 77 -7.20 13.56 4.01
N GLU A 78 -6.40 13.01 4.92
CA GLU A 78 -5.05 12.51 4.61
C GLU A 78 -5.09 11.31 3.67
N LEU A 79 -6.07 10.41 3.82
CA LEU A 79 -6.27 9.31 2.85
C LEU A 79 -6.65 9.82 1.46
N LYS A 80 -7.46 10.89 1.37
CA LYS A 80 -7.82 11.52 0.08
C LYS A 80 -6.60 12.15 -0.58
N LYS A 81 -5.81 12.93 0.18
CA LYS A 81 -4.56 13.55 -0.28
C LYS A 81 -3.56 12.50 -0.79
N HIS A 82 -3.34 11.45 -0.01
CA HIS A 82 -2.50 10.31 -0.42
C HIS A 82 -3.04 9.61 -1.68
N GLY A 83 -4.35 9.41 -1.78
CA GLY A 83 -5.01 8.88 -2.98
C GLY A 83 -4.72 9.71 -4.24
N ASN A 84 -4.77 11.03 -4.13
CA ASN A 84 -4.43 11.95 -5.24
C ASN A 84 -2.95 11.85 -5.64
N GLN A 85 -2.05 11.73 -4.67
CA GLN A 85 -0.61 11.54 -4.94
C GLN A 85 -0.35 10.22 -5.68
N VAL A 86 -1.00 9.14 -5.25
CA VAL A 86 -0.92 7.83 -5.92
C VAL A 86 -1.45 7.93 -7.35
N TYR A 87 -2.57 8.61 -7.56
CA TYR A 87 -3.10 8.85 -8.92
C TYR A 87 -2.09 9.60 -9.80
N ASN A 88 -1.47 10.66 -9.28
CA ASN A 88 -0.48 11.42 -10.03
C ASN A 88 0.77 10.59 -10.36
N LYS A 89 1.27 9.77 -9.42
CA LYS A 89 2.38 8.83 -9.67
C LYS A 89 2.03 7.85 -10.79
N MET A 90 0.85 7.23 -10.72
CA MET A 90 0.37 6.33 -11.78
C MET A 90 0.23 7.05 -13.12
N LYS A 91 -0.22 8.31 -13.12
CA LYS A 91 -0.39 9.12 -14.33
C LYS A 91 0.95 9.45 -14.98
N ASN A 92 1.96 9.74 -14.18
CA ASN A 92 3.31 9.98 -14.68
C ASN A 92 3.94 8.69 -15.23
N ALA A 93 3.68 7.54 -14.61
CA ALA A 93 4.21 6.25 -15.06
C ALA A 93 3.52 5.70 -16.32
N LEU A 94 2.21 5.87 -16.46
CA LEU A 94 1.41 5.20 -17.50
C LEU A 94 0.83 6.14 -18.56
N GLY A 95 0.79 7.44 -18.29
CA GLY A 95 0.04 8.40 -19.08
C GLY A 95 -1.48 8.35 -18.85
N LYS A 96 -2.18 9.34 -19.40
CA LYS A 96 -3.64 9.53 -19.20
C LYS A 96 -4.47 8.43 -19.85
N GLU A 97 -4.13 7.98 -21.06
CA GLU A 97 -4.95 7.01 -21.80
C GLU A 97 -4.98 5.63 -21.15
N ARG A 98 -3.82 5.12 -20.75
CA ARG A 98 -3.73 3.84 -20.01
C ARG A 98 -4.46 3.92 -18.67
N LEU A 99 -4.40 5.06 -17.98
CA LEU A 99 -5.19 5.28 -16.76
C LEU A 99 -6.70 5.28 -17.01
N LYS A 100 -7.19 5.87 -18.11
CA LYS A 100 -8.61 5.79 -18.48
C LYS A 100 -9.03 4.34 -18.72
N LYS A 101 -8.21 3.55 -19.43
CA LYS A 101 -8.46 2.12 -19.67
C LYS A 101 -8.56 1.35 -18.34
N TRP A 102 -7.62 1.58 -17.42
CA TRP A 102 -7.67 0.98 -16.08
C TRP A 102 -8.91 1.40 -15.29
N SER A 103 -9.29 2.68 -15.34
CA SER A 103 -10.48 3.20 -14.68
C SER A 103 -11.75 2.53 -15.20
N LYS A 104 -11.89 2.40 -16.52
CA LYS A 104 -13.01 1.71 -17.18
C LYS A 104 -13.09 0.25 -16.79
N TYR A 105 -11.95 -0.45 -16.77
CA TYR A 105 -11.91 -1.85 -16.34
C TYR A 105 -12.36 -2.04 -14.88
N LYS A 106 -11.90 -1.17 -13.98
CA LYS A 106 -12.34 -1.23 -12.56
C LYS A 106 -13.83 -0.97 -12.41
N SER A 107 -14.41 -0.02 -13.15
CA SER A 107 -15.83 0.28 -13.05
C SER A 107 -16.71 -0.84 -13.60
N THR A 108 -16.25 -1.58 -14.61
CA THR A 108 -16.96 -2.77 -15.12
C THR A 108 -16.85 -3.98 -14.18
N LYS A 109 -15.72 -4.11 -13.47
CA LYS A 109 -15.49 -5.24 -12.54
C LYS A 109 -16.25 -5.10 -11.22
N ASN A 110 -16.53 -3.87 -10.80
CA ASN A 110 -17.25 -3.57 -9.56
C ASN A 110 -18.77 -3.41 -9.76
N LYS A 111 -19.27 -3.61 -10.99
CA LYS A 111 -20.69 -3.81 -11.28
C LYS A 111 -21.01 -5.30 -11.19
#